data_AF-A0A8H4Q6H1-F1
#
_entry.id   AF-A0A8H4Q6H1-F1
#
_cell.length_a   1.000
_cell.length_b   1.000
_cell.length_c   1.000
_cell.angle_alpha   90.00
_cell.angle_beta   90.00
_cell.angle_gamma   90.00
#
_symmetry.space_group_name_H-M   'P 1'
#
loop_
_entity.id
_entity.type
_entity.pdbx_description
1 polymer ?
#
loop_
_entity_poly.entity_id
_entity_poly.type
_entity_poly.pdbx_seq_one_letter_code
_entity_poly.pdbx_strand_id
1 'polypeptide(L)'
;MPIQIPDVRLDYHSARVCVGFGKSDRGPRRWRLPHSLALDRGFALQALREVQLPEGNPPTLEAWHEFKSKIAEVYRKEGKRRRGAVHARKGRLAETLETLLERPTDEPQGQWLRKVAAIKDEISGLERGFVEEYTYNARAKYCIEGEAPTRGLYERVKATARGVAVLPALKVPGTEGSVTTTIAEQKEVVSAYYATLWGEKQVCPAAMDRLLNVWDESLEETDTLDMNRDISEAEVARALRETSRGVSPGLNGLTAEWYSTVAAIDEKFTPVLT
;
A
#
# COMPACT_ATOMS: atom_id res chain seq x y z
N MET A 1 52.51 -22.84 25.44
CA MET A 1 52.12 -21.93 24.34
C MET A 1 50.64 -22.11 24.09
N PRO A 2 49.78 -21.12 24.40
CA PRO A 2 48.36 -21.21 24.11
C PRO A 2 48.13 -20.89 22.63
N ILE A 3 47.46 -21.80 21.94
CA ILE A 3 47.04 -21.67 20.55
C ILE A 3 45.90 -20.65 20.52
N GLN A 4 46.14 -19.49 19.91
CA GLN A 4 45.09 -18.52 19.59
C GLN A 4 44.17 -19.12 18.52
N ILE A 5 42.93 -19.41 18.91
CA ILE A 5 41.84 -19.67 17.97
C ILE A 5 41.44 -18.30 17.39
N PRO A 6 41.35 -18.13 16.05
CA PRO A 6 40.96 -16.86 15.47
C PRO A 6 39.52 -16.53 15.89
N ASP A 7 39.40 -15.29 16.36
CA ASP A 7 38.18 -14.60 16.75
C ASP A 7 37.17 -14.63 15.60
N VAL A 8 36.25 -15.60 15.63
CA VAL A 8 35.09 -15.63 14.74
C VAL A 8 34.18 -14.52 15.22
N ARG A 9 34.43 -13.31 14.70
CA ARG A 9 33.53 -12.17 14.79
C ARG A 9 32.17 -12.59 14.25
N LEU A 10 31.26 -12.89 15.17
CA LEU A 10 29.83 -12.94 14.92
C LEU A 10 29.42 -11.54 14.47
N ASP A 11 29.13 -11.37 13.19
CA ASP A 11 28.54 -10.16 12.63
C ASP A 11 27.14 -9.92 13.21
N TYR A 12 27.08 -9.38 14.43
CA TYR A 12 25.87 -8.84 15.07
C TYR A 12 25.62 -7.39 14.65
N HIS A 13 25.75 -7.08 13.35
CA HIS A 13 25.37 -5.80 12.76
C HIS A 13 24.12 -5.87 11.87
N SER A 14 23.21 -6.81 12.14
CA SER A 14 21.81 -6.57 11.80
C SER A 14 21.19 -5.76 12.94
N ALA A 15 21.23 -4.43 12.86
CA ALA A 15 20.40 -3.59 13.70
C ALA A 15 18.93 -3.97 13.43
N ARG A 16 18.34 -4.78 14.33
CA ARG A 16 16.90 -5.00 14.34
C ARG A 16 16.27 -3.69 14.78
N VAL A 17 15.88 -2.86 13.82
CA VAL A 17 15.02 -1.71 14.07
C VAL A 17 13.64 -2.27 14.40
N CYS A 18 13.44 -2.63 15.66
CA CYS A 18 12.12 -2.86 16.22
C CYS A 18 11.46 -1.48 16.37
N VAL A 19 10.84 -0.96 15.32
CA VAL A 19 9.96 0.19 15.45
C VAL A 19 8.77 -0.28 16.28
N GLY A 20 8.79 0.05 17.58
CA GLY A 20 7.64 -0.11 18.43
C GLY A 20 6.55 0.83 17.95
N PHE A 21 5.68 0.34 17.06
CA PHE A 21 4.47 1.06 16.74
C PHE A 21 3.62 1.02 18.01
N GLY A 22 3.57 2.15 18.73
CA GLY A 22 2.55 2.37 19.74
C GLY A 22 1.17 2.09 19.15
N LYS A 23 0.14 1.95 20.00
CA LYS A 23 -1.25 1.84 19.56
C LYS A 23 -1.67 3.13 18.83
N SER A 24 -1.18 3.35 17.60
CA SER A 24 -1.70 4.35 16.71
C SER A 24 -3.09 3.88 16.37
N ASP A 25 -4.07 4.77 16.39
CA ASP A 25 -5.37 4.50 15.79
C ASP A 25 -5.11 3.88 14.43
N ARG A 26 -5.48 2.59 14.35
CA ARG A 26 -5.39 1.83 13.11
C ARG A 26 -6.19 2.68 12.14
N GLY A 27 -5.57 3.07 11.03
CA GLY A 27 -6.23 3.88 10.01
C GLY A 27 -7.56 3.25 9.58
N PRO A 28 -8.33 3.91 8.70
CA PRO A 28 -9.58 3.37 8.20
C PRO A 28 -9.34 1.90 7.83
N ARG A 29 -10.20 0.99 8.33
CA ARG A 29 -10.00 -0.47 8.31
C ARG A 29 -10.06 -1.05 6.89
N ARG A 30 -9.22 -0.52 6.00
CA ARG A 30 -9.03 -0.96 4.63
C ARG A 30 -8.49 -2.37 4.69
N TRP A 31 -9.01 -3.17 3.78
CA TRP A 31 -8.64 -4.55 3.69
C TRP A 31 -8.46 -4.87 2.21
N ARG A 32 -7.42 -5.65 1.96
CA ARG A 32 -7.14 -6.26 0.67
C ARG A 32 -6.99 -7.75 0.93
N LEU A 33 -7.60 -8.55 0.07
CA LEU A 33 -7.42 -9.99 0.15
C LEU A 33 -5.98 -10.34 -0.30
N PRO A 34 -5.19 -11.07 0.52
CA PRO A 34 -3.87 -11.51 0.12
C PRO A 34 -3.95 -12.44 -1.09
N HIS A 35 -2.99 -12.33 -2.01
CA HIS A 35 -2.94 -13.15 -3.23
C HIS A 35 -3.01 -14.65 -2.93
N SER A 36 -2.30 -15.13 -1.90
CA SER A 36 -2.28 -16.53 -1.49
C SER A 36 -3.65 -17.05 -1.04
N LEU A 37 -4.46 -16.19 -0.45
CA LEU A 37 -5.80 -16.54 0.02
C LEU A 37 -6.86 -16.33 -1.08
N ALA A 38 -6.63 -15.38 -1.98
CA ALA A 38 -7.47 -15.14 -3.13
C ALA A 38 -7.50 -16.33 -4.11
N LEU A 39 -6.37 -17.05 -4.23
CA LEU A 39 -6.24 -18.28 -5.04
C LEU A 39 -6.72 -19.55 -4.32
N ASP A 40 -7.00 -19.48 -3.02
CA ASP A 40 -7.39 -20.65 -2.23
C ASP A 40 -8.87 -20.97 -2.49
N ARG A 41 -9.13 -21.99 -3.31
CA ARG A 41 -10.47 -22.47 -3.64
C ARG A 41 -11.27 -22.88 -2.39
N GLY A 42 -10.61 -23.42 -1.37
CA GLY A 42 -11.26 -23.83 -0.13
C GLY A 42 -11.78 -22.63 0.63
N PHE A 43 -10.96 -21.59 0.74
CA PHE A 43 -11.38 -20.31 1.33
C PHE A 43 -12.50 -19.64 0.51
N ALA A 44 -12.39 -19.64 -0.82
CA ALA A 44 -13.42 -19.07 -1.69
C ALA A 44 -14.78 -19.74 -1.48
N LEU A 45 -14.84 -21.08 -1.50
CA LEU A 45 -16.06 -21.84 -1.21
C LEU A 45 -16.63 -21.54 0.17
N GLN A 46 -15.78 -21.49 1.19
CA GLN A 46 -16.21 -21.17 2.56
C GLN A 46 -16.82 -19.76 2.63
N ALA A 47 -16.16 -18.76 2.05
CA ALA A 47 -16.64 -17.39 2.06
C ALA A 47 -17.97 -17.26 1.32
N LEU A 48 -18.13 -17.88 0.16
CA LEU A 48 -19.41 -17.84 -0.59
C LEU A 48 -20.55 -18.52 0.19
N ARG A 49 -20.27 -19.63 0.89
CA ARG A 49 -21.25 -20.31 1.75
C ARG A 49 -21.67 -19.46 2.95
N GLU A 50 -20.71 -18.80 3.61
CA GLU A 50 -20.98 -17.97 4.79
C GLU A 50 -21.69 -16.67 4.44
N VAL A 51 -21.37 -16.06 3.30
CA VAL A 51 -21.93 -14.77 2.89
C VAL A 51 -23.32 -14.91 2.29
N GLN A 52 -23.67 -16.11 1.79
CA GLN A 52 -24.90 -16.41 1.03
C GLN A 52 -25.10 -15.35 -0.06
N LEU A 53 -24.49 -15.57 -1.23
CA LEU A 53 -24.83 -14.76 -2.40
C LEU A 53 -26.36 -14.74 -2.52
N PRO A 54 -27.00 -13.56 -2.63
CA PRO A 54 -28.37 -13.50 -3.13
C PRO A 54 -28.43 -14.31 -4.43
N GLU A 55 -29.55 -14.95 -4.75
CA GLU A 55 -29.68 -15.65 -6.04
C GLU A 55 -29.48 -14.62 -7.18
N GLY A 56 -28.26 -14.52 -7.70
CA GLY A 56 -27.83 -13.51 -8.66
C GLY A 56 -26.77 -12.52 -8.13
N ASN A 57 -26.17 -11.79 -9.07
CA ASN A 57 -25.23 -10.70 -8.77
C ASN A 57 -25.94 -9.62 -7.92
N PRO A 58 -25.33 -9.05 -6.85
CA PRO A 58 -25.94 -7.98 -6.08
C PRO A 58 -26.47 -6.86 -7.00
N PRO A 59 -27.79 -6.59 -7.00
CA PRO A 59 -28.44 -5.73 -7.99
C PRO A 59 -28.17 -4.24 -7.78
N THR A 60 -27.58 -3.86 -6.64
CA THR A 60 -27.34 -2.47 -6.25
C THR A 60 -25.93 -2.29 -5.70
N LEU A 61 -25.37 -1.08 -5.86
CA LEU A 61 -24.06 -0.71 -5.32
C LEU A 61 -23.98 -0.94 -3.80
N GLU A 62 -25.06 -0.66 -3.06
CA GLU A 62 -25.13 -0.90 -1.62
C GLU A 62 -25.01 -2.39 -1.28
N ALA A 63 -25.73 -3.25 -2.00
CA ALA A 63 -25.66 -4.71 -1.85
C ALA A 63 -24.24 -5.23 -2.17
N TRP A 64 -23.56 -4.61 -3.14
CA TRP A 64 -22.17 -4.93 -3.48
C TRP A 64 -21.20 -4.54 -2.37
N HIS A 65 -21.37 -3.36 -1.76
CA HIS A 65 -20.57 -2.94 -0.62
C HIS A 65 -20.82 -3.81 0.62
N GLU A 66 -22.06 -4.22 0.86
CA GLU A 66 -22.41 -5.14 1.94
C GLU A 66 -21.76 -6.51 1.73
N PHE A 67 -21.85 -7.06 0.50
CA PHE A 67 -21.20 -8.30 0.12
C PHE A 67 -19.67 -8.25 0.36
N LYS A 68 -18.99 -7.20 -0.12
CA LYS A 68 -17.56 -6.99 0.14
C LYS A 68 -17.28 -6.93 1.64
N SER A 69 -18.13 -6.25 2.41
CA SER A 69 -17.96 -6.11 3.86
C SER A 69 -18.09 -7.44 4.60
N LYS A 70 -19.02 -8.31 4.18
CA LYS A 70 -19.17 -9.66 4.73
C LYS A 70 -17.97 -10.55 4.39
N ILE A 71 -17.47 -10.54 3.14
CA ILE A 71 -16.23 -11.24 2.79
C ILE A 71 -15.05 -10.73 3.63
N ALA A 72 -14.99 -9.41 3.87
CA ALA A 72 -13.96 -8.82 4.72
C ALA A 72 -13.98 -9.40 6.13
N GLU A 73 -15.15 -9.69 6.69
CA GLU A 73 -15.25 -10.33 8.01
C GLU A 73 -14.76 -11.77 8.00
N VAL A 74 -15.18 -12.58 7.01
CA VAL A 74 -14.70 -13.96 6.85
C VAL A 74 -13.17 -13.96 6.72
N TYR A 75 -12.64 -13.07 5.88
CA TYR A 75 -11.20 -12.85 5.75
C TYR A 75 -10.54 -12.48 7.08
N ARG A 76 -11.10 -11.54 7.85
CA ARG A 76 -10.52 -11.13 9.14
C ARG A 76 -10.50 -12.27 10.14
N LYS A 77 -11.55 -13.11 10.17
CA LYS A 77 -11.61 -14.31 11.02
C LYS A 77 -10.53 -15.31 10.60
N GLU A 78 -10.44 -15.62 9.31
CA GLU A 78 -9.46 -16.56 8.78
C GLU A 78 -8.02 -16.05 8.94
N GLY A 79 -7.78 -14.77 8.67
CA GLY A 79 -6.50 -14.12 8.91
C GLY A 79 -6.10 -14.15 10.39
N LYS A 80 -7.04 -13.98 11.33
CA LYS A 80 -6.77 -14.13 12.77
C LYS A 80 -6.38 -15.58 13.10
N ARG A 81 -7.08 -16.57 12.53
CA ARG A 81 -6.79 -18.00 12.71
C ARG A 81 -5.40 -18.36 12.17
N ARG A 82 -5.08 -17.96 10.94
CA ARG A 82 -3.77 -18.19 10.30
C ARG A 82 -2.64 -17.52 11.07
N ARG A 83 -2.79 -16.26 11.50
CA ARG A 83 -1.80 -15.59 12.36
C ARG A 83 -1.60 -16.34 13.67
N GLY A 84 -2.67 -16.80 14.31
CA GLY A 84 -2.58 -17.64 15.52
C GLY A 84 -1.79 -18.92 15.28
N ALA A 85 -2.07 -19.63 14.18
CA ALA A 85 -1.36 -20.85 13.81
C ALA A 85 0.14 -20.59 13.51
N VAL A 86 0.47 -19.49 12.83
CA VAL A 86 1.85 -19.09 12.57
C VAL A 86 2.57 -18.73 13.85
N HIS A 87 1.95 -17.96 14.75
CA HIS A 87 2.53 -17.65 16.06
C HIS A 87 2.78 -18.91 16.89
N ALA A 88 1.83 -19.84 16.93
CA ALA A 88 1.99 -21.11 17.61
C ALA A 88 3.12 -21.97 17.01
N ARG A 89 3.24 -22.01 15.67
CA ARG A 89 4.34 -22.70 14.97
C ARG A 89 5.69 -22.07 15.29
N LYS A 90 5.78 -20.74 15.27
CA LYS A 90 6.99 -20.01 15.66
C LYS A 90 7.38 -20.31 17.11
N GLY A 91 6.40 -20.37 18.03
CA GLY A 91 6.63 -20.77 19.42
C GLY A 91 7.25 -22.16 19.53
N ARG A 92 6.66 -23.16 18.86
CA ARG A 92 7.20 -24.54 18.83
C ARG A 92 8.61 -24.61 18.24
N LEU A 93 8.86 -23.88 17.15
CA LEU A 93 10.20 -23.82 16.52
C LEU A 93 11.22 -23.15 17.43
N ALA A 94 10.82 -22.12 18.19
CA ALA A 94 11.68 -21.45 19.16
C ALA A 94 12.04 -22.38 20.34
N GLU A 95 11.06 -23.12 20.87
CA GLU A 95 11.28 -24.13 21.92
C GLU A 95 12.17 -25.28 21.42
N THR A 96 11.94 -25.74 20.19
CA THR A 96 12.80 -26.73 19.52
C THR A 96 14.22 -26.19 19.32
N LEU A 97 14.37 -24.90 19.01
CA LEU A 97 15.68 -24.28 18.88
C LEU A 97 16.38 -24.16 20.24
N GLU A 98 15.66 -23.81 21.30
CA GLU A 98 16.19 -23.68 22.66
C GLU A 98 16.72 -25.03 23.17
N THR A 99 15.92 -26.08 23.05
CA THR A 99 16.33 -27.47 23.35
C THR A 99 17.52 -27.96 22.51
N LEU A 100 17.63 -27.55 21.24
CA LEU A 100 18.79 -27.89 20.40
C LEU A 100 20.04 -27.08 20.76
N LEU A 101 19.89 -25.87 21.31
CA LEU A 101 20.99 -25.04 21.79
C LEU A 101 21.58 -25.56 23.12
N GLU A 102 20.79 -26.31 23.90
CA GLU A 102 21.25 -27.04 25.10
C GLU A 102 22.19 -28.23 24.79
N ARG A 103 22.58 -28.40 23.51
CA ARG A 103 23.61 -29.29 22.94
C ARG A 103 23.73 -30.68 23.60
N PRO A 104 23.10 -31.71 23.01
CA PRO A 104 23.45 -33.10 23.30
C PRO A 104 24.91 -33.40 22.87
N THR A 105 25.68 -34.06 23.74
CA THR A 105 27.12 -34.32 23.55
C THR A 105 27.45 -35.27 22.40
N ASP A 106 26.46 -36.01 21.89
CA ASP A 106 26.66 -37.17 21.01
C ASP A 106 26.46 -36.89 19.50
N GLU A 107 25.99 -35.70 19.11
CA GLU A 107 25.64 -35.42 17.71
C GLU A 107 26.80 -34.77 16.90
N PRO A 108 27.07 -35.22 15.65
CA PRO A 108 28.10 -34.60 14.82
C PRO A 108 27.80 -33.11 14.57
N GLN A 109 28.79 -32.25 14.83
CA GLN A 109 28.67 -30.78 14.76
C GLN A 109 28.07 -30.29 13.43
N GLY A 110 28.37 -30.96 12.31
CA GLY A 110 27.83 -30.60 10.99
C GLY A 110 26.33 -30.89 10.83
N GLN A 111 25.79 -31.94 11.46
CA GLN A 111 24.35 -32.25 11.41
C GLN A 111 23.56 -31.31 12.33
N TRP A 112 24.10 -31.00 13.51
CA TRP A 112 23.54 -30.03 14.43
C TRP A 112 23.43 -28.62 13.81
N LEU A 113 24.51 -28.12 13.19
CA LEU A 113 24.52 -26.82 12.50
C LEU A 113 23.45 -26.75 11.40
N ARG A 114 23.24 -27.83 10.64
CA ARG A 114 22.20 -27.90 9.60
C ARG A 114 20.78 -27.84 10.18
N LYS A 115 20.51 -28.53 11.29
CA LYS A 115 19.21 -28.49 11.97
C LYS A 115 18.91 -27.09 12.51
N VAL A 116 19.89 -26.45 13.14
CA VAL A 116 19.78 -25.08 13.65
C VAL A 116 19.54 -24.08 12.50
N ALA A 117 20.30 -24.19 11.41
CA ALA A 117 20.13 -23.34 10.24
C ALA A 117 18.74 -23.52 9.61
N ALA A 118 18.26 -24.75 9.45
CA ALA A 118 16.93 -25.04 8.89
C ALA A 118 15.80 -24.41 9.73
N ILE A 119 15.87 -24.53 11.07
CA ILE A 119 14.87 -23.93 11.96
C ILE A 119 14.91 -22.41 11.91
N LYS A 120 16.11 -21.80 11.89
CA LYS A 120 16.27 -20.35 11.75
C LYS A 120 15.73 -19.85 10.41
N ASP A 121 16.02 -20.54 9.31
CA ASP A 121 15.51 -20.21 7.99
C ASP A 121 13.98 -20.32 7.92
N GLU A 122 13.40 -21.33 8.58
CA GLU A 122 11.95 -21.47 8.68
C GLU A 122 11.32 -20.32 9.48
N ILE A 123 11.90 -19.94 10.61
CA ILE A 123 11.45 -18.77 11.39
C ILE A 123 11.57 -17.49 10.57
N SER A 124 12.67 -17.28 9.87
CA SER A 124 12.86 -16.12 8.98
C SER A 124 11.90 -16.12 7.80
N GLY A 125 11.54 -17.30 7.27
CA GLY A 125 10.47 -17.46 6.28
C GLY A 125 9.13 -16.99 6.80
N LEU A 126 8.75 -17.40 8.01
CA LEU A 126 7.51 -16.95 8.65
C LEU A 126 7.52 -15.45 8.95
N GLU A 127 8.65 -14.89 9.39
CA GLU A 127 8.81 -13.45 9.65
C GLU A 127 8.71 -12.60 8.38
N ARG A 128 9.26 -13.05 7.25
CA ARG A 128 9.15 -12.34 5.96
C ARG A 128 7.70 -12.08 5.55
N GLY A 129 6.83 -13.08 5.70
CA GLY A 129 5.40 -12.93 5.39
C GLY A 129 4.71 -11.86 6.24
N PHE A 130 5.04 -11.76 7.54
CA PHE A 130 4.53 -10.69 8.39
C PHE A 130 5.05 -9.31 7.98
N VAL A 131 6.32 -9.20 7.58
CA VAL A 131 6.91 -7.95 7.14
C VAL A 131 6.22 -7.44 5.87
N GLU A 132 5.96 -8.31 4.89
CA GLU A 132 5.24 -7.94 3.65
C GLU A 132 3.83 -7.41 3.93
N GLU A 133 3.05 -8.12 4.76
CA GLU A 133 1.72 -7.66 5.18
C GLU A 133 1.78 -6.32 5.94
N TYR A 134 2.78 -6.17 6.82
CA TYR A 134 2.98 -4.95 7.59
C TYR A 134 3.35 -3.76 6.69
N THR A 135 4.29 -3.95 5.78
CA THR A 135 4.71 -2.94 4.80
C THR A 135 3.55 -2.53 3.89
N TYR A 136 2.71 -3.47 3.46
CA TYR A 136 1.52 -3.15 2.67
C TYR A 136 0.53 -2.27 3.46
N ASN A 137 0.20 -2.65 4.70
CA ASN A 137 -0.72 -1.87 5.54
C ASN A 137 -0.15 -0.48 5.89
N ALA A 138 1.16 -0.38 6.11
CA ALA A 138 1.84 0.90 6.30
C ALA A 138 1.76 1.76 5.03
N ARG A 139 2.08 1.22 3.85
CA ARG A 139 1.95 1.94 2.57
C ARG A 139 0.52 2.37 2.27
N ALA A 140 -0.47 1.54 2.58
CA ALA A 140 -1.87 1.90 2.44
C ALA A 140 -2.21 3.14 3.28
N LYS A 141 -1.75 3.18 4.54
CA LYS A 141 -1.95 4.32 5.45
C LYS A 141 -1.22 5.59 5.02
N TYR A 142 0.00 5.49 4.48
CA TYR A 142 0.86 6.66 4.23
C TYR A 142 0.88 7.14 2.77
N CYS A 143 0.79 6.25 1.79
CA CYS A 143 0.94 6.59 0.37
C CYS A 143 -0.40 6.74 -0.36
N ILE A 144 -1.44 6.03 0.06
CA ILE A 144 -2.72 5.96 -0.66
C ILE A 144 -3.76 6.91 -0.06
N GLU A 145 -3.74 7.12 1.26
CA GLU A 145 -4.70 7.99 1.96
C GLU A 145 -4.28 9.47 1.99
N GLY A 146 -3.12 9.79 1.42
CA GLY A 146 -2.43 11.05 1.67
C GLY A 146 -1.83 11.07 3.08
N GLU A 147 -0.71 11.76 3.24
CA GLU A 147 -0.22 12.05 4.60
C GLU A 147 -1.28 12.95 5.27
N ALA A 148 -2.17 12.38 6.10
CA ALA A 148 -2.81 13.19 7.13
C ALA A 148 -1.67 13.91 7.86
N PRO A 149 -1.66 15.26 7.96
CA PRO A 149 -0.51 16.04 8.37
C PRO A 149 -0.03 15.54 9.72
N THR A 150 0.91 14.59 9.68
CA THR A 150 1.21 13.80 10.86
C THR A 150 2.11 14.68 11.70
N ARG A 151 1.98 14.61 13.02
CA ARG A 151 2.88 15.33 13.93
C ARG A 151 4.36 15.18 13.51
N GLY A 152 4.78 14.01 13.02
CA GLY A 152 6.14 13.78 12.50
C GLY A 152 6.46 14.39 11.13
N LEU A 153 5.49 14.60 10.23
CA LEU A 153 5.69 15.40 9.03
C LEU A 153 5.74 16.88 9.41
N TYR A 154 4.81 17.34 10.24
CA TYR A 154 4.78 18.71 10.75
C TYR A 154 6.06 19.07 11.51
N GLU A 155 6.57 18.17 12.36
CA GLU A 155 7.84 18.34 13.07
C GLU A 155 9.03 18.31 12.12
N ARG A 156 9.02 17.48 11.07
CA ARG A 156 10.06 17.51 10.02
C ARG A 156 10.00 18.79 9.21
N VAL A 157 8.84 19.22 8.73
CA VAL A 157 8.64 20.50 8.03
C VAL A 157 9.03 21.67 8.94
N LYS A 158 8.69 21.63 10.23
CA LYS A 158 9.09 22.64 11.22
C LYS A 158 10.59 22.61 11.51
N ALA A 159 11.22 21.45 11.57
CA ALA A 159 12.66 21.30 11.74
C ALA A 159 13.43 21.76 10.49
N THR A 160 12.92 21.44 9.30
CA THR A 160 13.42 21.96 8.02
C THR A 160 13.20 23.47 7.94
N ALA A 161 12.06 24.01 8.39
CA ALA A 161 11.83 25.46 8.45
C ALA A 161 12.72 26.19 9.48
N ARG A 162 13.15 25.50 10.55
CA ARG A 162 14.17 26.00 11.49
C ARG A 162 15.58 25.97 10.92
N GLY A 163 15.89 25.02 10.02
CA GLY A 163 17.18 24.90 9.32
C GLY A 163 17.27 25.74 8.03
N VAL A 164 16.15 25.99 7.37
CA VAL A 164 15.95 26.93 6.25
C VAL A 164 15.59 28.30 6.84
N ALA A 165 16.30 28.68 7.89
CA ALA A 165 16.10 29.94 8.60
C ALA A 165 16.22 31.09 7.60
N VAL A 166 15.14 31.89 7.53
CA VAL A 166 15.07 33.28 7.04
C VAL A 166 15.83 33.51 5.75
N LEU A 167 15.13 33.69 4.63
CA LEU A 167 15.73 34.26 3.41
C LEU A 167 16.53 35.51 3.82
N PRO A 168 17.88 35.47 3.79
CA PRO A 168 18.68 36.55 4.38
C PRO A 168 18.51 37.85 3.59
N ALA A 169 18.11 37.73 2.34
CA ALA A 169 17.94 38.80 1.39
C ALA A 169 17.02 38.33 0.25
N LEU A 170 16.12 39.20 -0.22
CA LEU A 170 15.26 38.95 -1.38
C LEU A 170 15.47 40.07 -2.41
N LYS A 171 15.68 39.72 -3.69
CA LYS A 171 15.83 40.72 -4.75
C LYS A 171 14.47 41.31 -5.09
N VAL A 172 14.41 42.63 -5.23
CA VAL A 172 13.19 43.34 -5.64
C VAL A 172 13.11 43.34 -7.17
N PRO A 173 12.03 42.79 -7.79
CA PRO A 173 11.86 42.81 -9.23
C PRO A 173 11.80 44.25 -9.77
N GLY A 174 12.44 44.52 -10.91
CA GLY A 174 12.34 45.81 -11.61
C GLY A 174 13.24 46.95 -11.08
N THR A 175 14.06 46.70 -10.06
CA THR A 175 15.08 47.64 -9.58
C THR A 175 16.45 46.97 -9.65
N GLU A 176 17.35 47.49 -10.50
CA GLU A 176 18.68 46.90 -10.66
C GLU A 176 19.45 46.92 -9.33
N GLY A 177 19.68 45.73 -8.76
CA GLY A 177 20.53 45.54 -7.58
C GLY A 177 19.87 45.78 -6.22
N SER A 178 18.58 46.10 -6.14
CA SER A 178 17.87 46.28 -4.86
C SER A 178 17.59 44.95 -4.16
N VAL A 179 17.92 44.87 -2.88
CA VAL A 179 17.77 43.67 -2.04
C VAL A 179 17.15 44.05 -0.70
N THR A 180 16.10 43.34 -0.28
CA THR A 180 15.45 43.53 1.03
C THR A 180 15.88 42.45 2.01
N THR A 181 16.35 42.86 3.19
CA THR A 181 16.83 41.96 4.25
C THR A 181 15.86 41.85 5.42
N THR A 182 14.85 42.73 5.48
CA THR A 182 13.84 42.76 6.55
C THR A 182 12.65 41.86 6.20
N ILE A 183 12.18 41.06 7.16
CA ILE A 183 11.06 40.12 6.97
C ILE A 183 9.77 40.84 6.51
N ALA A 184 9.52 42.07 6.99
CA ALA A 184 8.35 42.85 6.59
C ALA A 184 8.39 43.23 5.10
N GLU A 185 9.52 43.78 4.64
CA GLU A 185 9.74 44.16 3.24
C GLU A 185 9.75 42.93 2.32
N GLN A 186 10.32 41.81 2.76
CA GLN A 186 10.28 40.56 2.00
C GLN A 186 8.86 40.04 1.81
N LYS A 187 7.99 40.14 2.83
CA LYS A 187 6.57 39.76 2.70
C LYS A 187 5.85 40.65 1.70
N GLU A 188 6.11 41.95 1.68
CA GLU A 188 5.50 42.87 0.72
C GLU A 188 5.93 42.55 -0.71
N VAL A 189 7.22 42.29 -0.95
CA VAL A 189 7.73 41.93 -2.29
C VAL A 189 7.13 40.60 -2.76
N VAL A 190 7.07 39.59 -1.89
CA VAL A 190 6.46 38.29 -2.22
C VAL A 190 4.97 38.43 -2.49
N SER A 191 4.25 39.21 -1.68
CA SER A 191 2.83 39.50 -1.86
C SER A 191 2.57 40.19 -3.21
N ALA A 192 3.35 41.23 -3.54
CA ALA A 192 3.23 41.96 -4.81
C ALA A 192 3.54 41.08 -6.03
N TYR A 193 4.57 40.22 -5.93
CA TYR A 193 4.90 39.26 -6.98
C TYR A 193 3.73 38.31 -7.26
N TYR A 194 3.16 37.71 -6.23
CA TYR A 194 2.06 36.77 -6.39
C TYR A 194 0.73 37.42 -6.76
N ALA A 195 0.48 38.66 -6.30
CA ALA A 195 -0.61 39.49 -6.79
C ALA A 195 -0.48 39.79 -8.29
N THR A 196 0.74 39.91 -8.82
CA THR A 196 0.99 40.06 -10.26
C THR A 196 0.85 38.73 -11.00
N LEU A 197 1.26 37.61 -10.39
CA LEU A 197 1.20 36.29 -11.01
C LEU A 197 -0.24 35.80 -11.18
N TRP A 198 -1.03 35.94 -10.11
CA TRP A 198 -2.41 35.43 -9.99
C TRP A 198 -3.48 36.53 -10.00
N GLY A 199 -3.08 37.79 -10.13
CA GLY A 199 -4.02 38.87 -10.37
C GLY A 199 -4.77 38.67 -11.69
N GLU A 200 -5.93 39.30 -11.78
CA GLU A 200 -6.74 39.29 -12.99
C GLU A 200 -5.94 39.88 -14.16
N LYS A 201 -5.51 39.02 -15.08
CA LYS A 201 -4.84 39.43 -16.32
C LYS A 201 -5.88 39.51 -17.41
N GLN A 202 -5.81 40.54 -18.24
CA GLN A 202 -6.55 40.55 -19.50
C GLN A 202 -6.08 39.36 -20.34
N VAL A 203 -6.94 38.35 -20.43
CA VAL A 203 -6.78 37.26 -21.39
C VAL A 203 -7.07 37.87 -22.75
N CYS A 204 -6.14 37.75 -23.71
CA CYS A 204 -6.40 38.17 -25.09
C CYS A 204 -7.45 37.22 -25.69
N PRO A 205 -8.70 37.67 -25.95
CA PRO A 205 -9.75 36.77 -26.42
C PRO A 205 -9.34 36.11 -27.74
N ALA A 206 -8.70 36.88 -28.64
CA ALA A 206 -8.21 36.37 -29.91
C ALA A 206 -7.09 35.30 -29.80
N ALA A 207 -6.36 35.26 -28.68
CA ALA A 207 -5.39 34.19 -28.43
C ALA A 207 -6.05 32.94 -27.85
N MET A 208 -7.07 33.11 -27.00
CA MET A 208 -7.91 32.03 -26.52
C MET A 208 -8.69 31.39 -27.68
N ASP A 209 -9.31 32.20 -28.53
CA ASP A 209 -10.05 31.75 -29.72
C ASP A 209 -9.12 31.01 -30.69
N ARG A 210 -7.87 31.45 -30.86
CA ARG A 210 -6.89 30.70 -31.67
C ARG A 210 -6.53 29.35 -31.06
N LEU A 211 -6.39 29.27 -29.73
CA LEU A 211 -6.11 28.02 -29.04
C LEU A 211 -7.28 27.04 -29.18
N LEU A 212 -8.50 27.53 -28.95
CA LEU A 212 -9.72 26.75 -29.09
C LEU A 212 -9.99 26.33 -30.55
N ASN A 213 -9.66 27.18 -31.53
CA ASN A 213 -9.81 26.83 -32.95
C ASN A 213 -8.80 25.78 -33.45
N VAL A 214 -7.68 25.56 -32.73
CA VAL A 214 -6.71 24.50 -33.04
C VAL A 214 -7.06 23.21 -32.29
N TRP A 215 -7.86 23.32 -31.22
CA TRP A 215 -8.27 22.19 -30.41
C TRP A 215 -9.54 21.59 -31.00
N ASP A 216 -9.41 20.47 -31.72
CA ASP A 216 -10.56 19.64 -32.10
C ASP A 216 -11.13 18.98 -30.83
N GLU A 217 -12.07 19.66 -30.16
CA GLU A 217 -12.67 19.22 -28.89
C GLU A 217 -13.67 18.05 -29.07
N SER A 218 -13.86 17.58 -30.30
CA SER A 218 -14.89 16.60 -30.61
C SER A 218 -14.28 15.22 -30.79
N LEU A 219 -14.62 14.30 -29.89
CA LEU A 219 -14.44 12.87 -30.15
C LEU A 219 -15.18 12.50 -31.44
N GLU A 220 -14.64 11.57 -32.21
CA GLU A 220 -15.37 11.04 -33.36
C GLU A 220 -16.70 10.45 -32.87
N GLU A 221 -17.75 10.53 -33.70
CA GLU A 221 -19.08 10.02 -33.34
C GLU A 221 -19.02 8.53 -32.96
N THR A 222 -18.12 7.79 -33.60
CA THR A 222 -17.81 6.39 -33.28
C THR A 222 -17.24 6.21 -31.87
N ASP A 223 -16.31 7.06 -31.45
CA ASP A 223 -15.71 6.99 -30.11
C ASP A 223 -16.74 7.39 -29.05
N THR A 224 -17.58 8.38 -29.37
CA THR A 224 -18.67 8.81 -28.47
C THR A 224 -19.70 7.70 -28.29
N LEU A 225 -20.07 6.99 -29.37
CA LEU A 225 -20.97 5.83 -29.30
C LEU A 225 -20.33 4.66 -28.55
N ASP A 226 -19.03 4.39 -28.76
CA ASP A 226 -18.32 3.31 -28.07
C ASP A 226 -18.17 3.58 -26.57
N MET A 227 -17.92 4.84 -26.17
CA MET A 227 -17.80 5.24 -24.77
C MET A 227 -19.14 5.25 -24.02
N ASN A 228 -20.26 5.42 -24.72
CA ASN A 228 -21.60 5.41 -24.14
C ASN A 228 -22.26 4.02 -24.14
N ARG A 229 -21.63 3.00 -24.73
CA ARG A 229 -22.16 1.63 -24.72
C ARG A 229 -21.98 1.00 -23.34
N ASP A 230 -22.88 0.07 -23.01
CA ASP A 230 -22.75 -0.73 -21.80
C ASP A 230 -21.50 -1.62 -21.86
N ILE A 231 -20.77 -1.72 -20.74
CA ILE A 231 -19.60 -2.60 -20.63
C ILE A 231 -20.05 -4.05 -20.75
N SER A 232 -19.48 -4.78 -21.70
CA SER A 232 -19.79 -6.18 -21.94
C SER A 232 -19.07 -7.13 -20.97
N GLU A 233 -19.67 -8.29 -20.69
CA GLU A 233 -19.04 -9.35 -19.87
C GLU A 233 -17.69 -9.81 -20.45
N ALA A 234 -17.55 -9.80 -21.78
CA ALA A 234 -16.32 -10.14 -22.47
C ALA A 234 -15.21 -9.13 -22.17
N GLU A 235 -15.54 -7.84 -22.11
CA GLU A 235 -14.60 -6.78 -21.72
C GLU A 235 -14.19 -6.94 -20.25
N VAL A 236 -15.13 -7.24 -19.36
CA VAL A 236 -14.83 -7.51 -17.94
C VAL A 236 -13.91 -8.72 -17.79
N ALA A 237 -14.21 -9.82 -18.48
CA ALA A 237 -13.41 -11.03 -18.44
C ALA A 237 -12.00 -10.79 -19.02
N ARG A 238 -11.89 -10.00 -20.09
CA ARG A 238 -10.60 -9.59 -20.66
C ARG A 238 -9.81 -8.72 -19.68
N ALA A 239 -10.45 -7.72 -19.09
CA ALA A 239 -9.83 -6.84 -18.09
C ALA A 239 -9.31 -7.63 -16.88
N LEU A 240 -10.07 -8.61 -16.38
CA LEU A 240 -9.63 -9.49 -15.29
C LEU A 240 -8.41 -10.33 -15.66
N ARG A 241 -8.31 -10.82 -16.90
CA ARG A 241 -7.14 -11.59 -17.38
C ARG A 241 -5.90 -10.72 -17.56
N GLU A 242 -6.09 -9.49 -18.03
CA GLU A 242 -4.99 -8.55 -18.31
C GLU A 242 -4.54 -7.78 -17.06
N THR A 243 -5.35 -7.76 -16.00
CA THR A 243 -5.01 -7.11 -14.74
C THR A 243 -3.80 -7.79 -14.10
N SER A 244 -2.81 -6.98 -13.73
CA SER A 244 -1.63 -7.45 -13.02
C SER A 244 -1.98 -8.12 -11.69
N ARG A 245 -1.22 -9.16 -11.33
CA ARG A 245 -1.45 -9.92 -10.10
C ARG A 245 -1.35 -9.03 -8.86
N GLY A 246 -2.24 -9.26 -7.92
CA GLY A 246 -2.33 -8.49 -6.68
C GLY A 246 -2.91 -7.10 -6.86
N VAL A 247 -3.47 -6.75 -8.01
CA VAL A 247 -4.24 -5.51 -8.16
C VAL A 247 -5.70 -5.79 -7.85
N SER A 248 -6.36 -4.82 -7.22
CA SER A 248 -7.80 -4.84 -6.97
C SER A 248 -8.44 -3.59 -7.56
N PRO A 249 -9.61 -3.70 -8.20
CA PRO A 249 -10.40 -2.53 -8.56
C PRO A 249 -10.79 -1.74 -7.29
N GLY A 250 -10.28 -0.51 -7.17
CA GLY A 250 -10.58 0.39 -6.05
C GLY A 250 -9.75 0.20 -4.77
N LEU A 251 -10.07 1.03 -3.77
CA LEU A 251 -9.32 1.22 -2.52
C LEU A 251 -9.54 0.10 -1.47
N ASN A 252 -10.62 -0.68 -1.60
CA ASN A 252 -10.96 -1.84 -0.78
C ASN A 252 -11.27 -2.99 -1.74
N GLY A 253 -10.55 -4.10 -1.63
CA GLY A 253 -10.36 -4.93 -2.81
C GLY A 253 -10.33 -6.42 -2.60
N LEU A 254 -11.33 -7.09 -3.19
CA LEU A 254 -11.16 -8.40 -3.79
C LEU A 254 -10.17 -8.24 -4.95
N THR A 255 -9.15 -9.07 -5.03
CA THR A 255 -8.14 -8.96 -6.11
C THR A 255 -8.62 -9.68 -7.37
N ALA A 256 -7.99 -9.42 -8.53
CA ALA A 256 -8.33 -10.10 -9.79
C ALA A 256 -8.32 -11.64 -9.66
N GLU A 257 -7.46 -12.19 -8.82
CA GLU A 257 -7.38 -13.63 -8.54
C GLU A 257 -8.59 -14.17 -7.79
N TRP A 258 -9.19 -13.36 -6.93
CA TRP A 258 -10.44 -13.73 -6.26
C TRP A 258 -11.54 -13.92 -7.30
N TYR A 259 -11.71 -12.94 -8.20
CA TYR A 259 -12.70 -13.01 -9.27
C TYR A 259 -12.47 -14.21 -10.17
N SER A 260 -11.21 -14.48 -10.53
CA SER A 260 -10.84 -15.66 -11.33
C SER A 260 -11.16 -16.97 -10.61
N THR A 261 -10.90 -17.03 -9.29
CA THR A 261 -11.14 -18.23 -8.48
C THR A 261 -12.62 -18.48 -8.28
N VAL A 262 -13.40 -17.43 -8.01
CA VAL A 262 -14.86 -17.54 -7.85
C VAL A 262 -15.54 -17.86 -9.17
N ALA A 263 -15.15 -17.25 -10.28
CA ALA A 263 -15.69 -17.57 -11.60
C ALA A 263 -15.44 -19.04 -12.00
N ALA A 264 -14.33 -19.64 -11.54
CA ALA A 264 -14.05 -21.07 -11.74
C ALA A 264 -14.89 -22.00 -10.84
N ILE A 265 -15.53 -21.47 -9.80
CA ILE A 265 -16.36 -22.21 -8.85
C ILE A 265 -17.85 -22.04 -9.17
N ASP A 266 -18.25 -20.84 -9.59
CA ASP A 266 -19.60 -20.45 -9.94
C ASP A 266 -19.56 -19.57 -11.19
N GLU A 267 -20.00 -20.14 -12.32
CA GLU A 267 -20.05 -19.46 -13.62
C GLU A 267 -21.00 -18.25 -13.62
N LYS A 268 -21.92 -18.15 -12.65
CA LYS A 268 -22.89 -17.05 -12.56
C LYS A 268 -22.36 -15.81 -11.83
N PHE A 269 -21.15 -15.88 -11.28
CA PHE A 269 -20.56 -14.76 -10.55
C PHE A 269 -19.85 -13.78 -11.49
N THR A 270 -20.49 -12.63 -11.75
CA THR A 270 -19.91 -11.54 -12.53
C THR A 270 -19.58 -10.36 -11.61
N PRO A 271 -18.35 -9.79 -11.65
CA PRO A 271 -18.05 -8.58 -10.89
C PRO A 271 -18.98 -7.43 -11.33
N VAL A 272 -19.61 -6.74 -10.37
CA VAL A 272 -20.23 -5.44 -10.66
C VAL A 272 -19.10 -4.42 -10.83
N LEU A 273 -18.88 -3.97 -12.06
CA LEU A 273 -18.07 -2.79 -12.36
C LEU A 273 -18.97 -1.56 -12.26
N THR A 274 -18.64 -0.67 -11.33
CA THR A 274 -19.18 0.69 -11.24
C THR A 274 -18.05 1.66 -11.49
#